data_AF-A0A955MVF5-F1
#
_entry.id   AF-A0A955MVF5-F1
#
_cell.length_a   1.000
_cell.length_b   1.000
_cell.length_c   1.000
_cell.angle_alpha   90.00
_cell.angle_beta   90.00
_cell.angle_gamma   90.00
#
_symmetry.space_group_name_H-M   'P 1'
#
loop_
_entity.id
_entity.type
_entity.pdbx_description
1 polymer ?
#
loop_
_entity_poly.entity_id
_entity_poly.type
_entity_poly.pdbx_seq_one_letter_code
_entity_poly.pdbx_strand_id
1 'polypeptide(L)'
;MSTESPEKTPLRKKIRIFTAYLFAIAFIVGAIYLQAVRVPVVEPKRKVVVLGFDGADPRLCRDYMEKGLLPNLAKLANEGTFSDLGTTIPSMSPVSWSSFAVGGNPGYHGVFDFLTRTPEGSTYIPSPESFVGKEEPYFWHGIPVKPP
;
A
#
# COMPACT_ATOMS: atom_id res chain seq x y z
N MET A 1 0.25 65.72 -40.05
CA MET A 1 -0.62 64.93 -39.14
C MET A 1 -0.12 63.50 -39.20
N SER A 2 0.71 63.14 -38.22
CA SER A 2 1.46 61.89 -38.14
C SER A 2 0.51 60.71 -37.89
N THR A 3 0.38 59.81 -38.86
CA THR A 3 -0.28 58.52 -38.68
C THR A 3 0.78 57.48 -38.35
N GLU A 4 0.97 57.16 -37.07
CA GLU A 4 1.73 55.98 -36.65
C GLU A 4 1.05 54.73 -37.20
N SER A 5 1.80 53.93 -37.94
CA SER A 5 1.37 52.62 -38.42
C SER A 5 1.56 51.58 -37.31
N PRO A 6 0.58 50.72 -36.99
CA PRO A 6 0.66 49.84 -35.84
C PRO A 6 1.73 48.77 -36.04
N GLU A 7 2.71 48.74 -35.14
CA GLU A 7 3.82 47.81 -35.13
C GLU A 7 3.32 46.35 -35.04
N LYS A 8 3.37 45.62 -36.16
CA LYS A 8 2.92 44.22 -36.24
C LYS A 8 3.94 43.32 -35.54
N THR A 9 3.61 42.88 -34.33
CA THR A 9 4.44 41.94 -33.57
C THR A 9 4.75 40.68 -34.40
N PRO A 10 6.02 40.24 -34.52
CA PRO A 10 6.42 39.18 -35.44
C PRO A 10 5.78 37.83 -35.06
N LEU A 11 5.30 37.08 -36.06
CA LEU A 11 4.53 35.83 -35.90
C LEU A 11 5.22 34.80 -34.98
N ARG A 12 6.55 34.71 -35.03
CA ARG A 12 7.35 33.85 -34.13
C ARG A 12 7.22 34.21 -32.65
N LYS A 13 7.06 35.50 -32.32
CA LYS A 13 6.84 35.98 -30.95
C LYS A 13 5.44 35.62 -30.48
N LYS A 14 4.43 35.70 -31.36
CA LYS A 14 3.05 35.26 -31.08
C LYS A 14 2.97 33.76 -30.81
N ILE A 15 3.65 32.94 -31.61
CA ILE A 15 3.71 31.48 -31.40
C ILE A 15 4.39 31.14 -30.07
N ARG A 16 5.52 31.78 -29.74
CA ARG A 16 6.22 31.55 -28.44
C ARG A 16 5.38 31.96 -27.24
N ILE A 17 4.63 33.05 -27.34
CA ILE A 17 3.71 33.50 -26.30
C ILE A 17 2.56 32.49 -26.16
N PHE A 18 1.97 32.06 -27.27
CA PHE A 18 0.88 31.08 -27.28
C PHE A 18 1.30 29.73 -26.69
N THR A 19 2.47 29.21 -27.06
CA THR A 19 2.99 27.96 -26.46
C THR A 19 3.29 28.13 -24.98
N ALA A 20 3.83 29.27 -24.53
CA ALA A 20 4.03 29.54 -23.11
C ALA A 20 2.69 29.54 -22.33
N TYR A 21 1.62 30.11 -22.90
CA TYR A 21 0.28 30.04 -22.30
C TYR A 21 -0.26 28.60 -22.23
N LEU A 22 -0.07 27.79 -23.28
CA LEU A 22 -0.47 26.38 -23.25
C LEU A 22 0.26 25.59 -22.15
N PHE A 23 1.57 25.78 -22.01
CA PHE A 23 2.33 25.14 -20.93
C PHE A 23 1.90 25.64 -19.54
N ALA A 24 1.64 26.93 -19.39
CA ALA A 24 1.14 27.48 -18.12
C ALA A 24 -0.24 26.92 -17.77
N ILE A 25 -1.15 26.82 -18.73
CA ILE A 25 -2.48 26.23 -18.53
C ILE A 25 -2.36 24.75 -18.17
N ALA A 26 -1.56 23.97 -18.92
CA ALA A 26 -1.35 22.56 -18.63
C ALA A 26 -0.75 22.34 -17.23
N PHE A 27 0.19 23.20 -16.83
CA PHE A 27 0.77 23.17 -15.48
C PHE A 27 -0.27 23.49 -14.40
N ILE A 28 -1.11 24.51 -14.60
CA ILE A 28 -2.17 24.88 -13.66
C ILE A 28 -3.20 23.76 -13.54
N VAL A 29 -3.66 23.19 -14.67
CA VAL A 29 -4.60 22.07 -14.68
C VAL A 29 -3.99 20.85 -13.99
N GLY A 30 -2.72 20.54 -14.26
CA GLY A 30 -2.00 19.46 -13.58
C GLY A 30 -1.86 19.69 -12.06
N ALA A 31 -1.58 20.91 -11.64
CA ALA A 31 -1.49 21.27 -10.22
C ALA A 31 -2.85 21.16 -9.51
N ILE A 32 -3.93 21.62 -10.15
CA ILE A 32 -5.30 21.49 -9.62
C ILE A 32 -5.69 20.01 -9.54
N TYR A 33 -5.38 19.23 -10.57
CA TYR A 33 -5.62 17.79 -10.59
C TYR A 33 -4.88 17.08 -9.44
N LEU A 34 -3.58 17.38 -9.23
CA LEU A 34 -2.82 16.83 -8.10
C LEU A 34 -3.41 17.23 -6.74
N GLN A 35 -3.93 18.44 -6.60
CA GLN A 35 -4.59 18.86 -5.36
C GLN A 35 -5.93 18.15 -5.15
N ALA A 36 -6.70 17.93 -6.21
CA ALA A 36 -8.00 17.24 -6.16
C ALA A 36 -7.87 15.73 -5.91
N VAL A 37 -6.76 15.11 -6.32
CA VAL A 37 -6.48 13.68 -6.10
C VAL A 37 -5.89 13.41 -4.70
N ARG A 38 -5.74 14.42 -3.84
CA ARG A 38 -5.35 14.18 -2.45
C ARG A 38 -6.42 13.33 -1.75
N VAL A 39 -6.08 12.08 -1.51
CA VAL A 39 -6.83 11.20 -0.60
C VAL A 39 -6.79 11.86 0.78
N PRO A 40 -7.95 12.20 1.38
CA PRO A 40 -7.96 12.78 2.71
C PRO A 40 -7.36 11.78 3.69
N VAL A 41 -6.28 12.17 4.36
CA VAL A 41 -5.76 11.42 5.50
C VAL A 41 -6.77 11.60 6.63
N VAL A 42 -7.57 10.57 6.87
CA VAL A 42 -8.53 10.57 7.98
C VAL A 42 -7.73 10.35 9.26
N GLU A 43 -7.56 11.41 10.05
CA GLU A 43 -6.99 11.29 11.39
C GLU A 43 -7.93 10.44 12.27
N PRO A 44 -7.46 9.31 12.82
CA PRO A 44 -8.31 8.45 13.62
C PRO A 44 -8.68 9.16 14.93
N LYS A 45 -9.99 9.20 15.24
CA LYS A 45 -10.51 9.80 16.50
C LYS A 45 -9.96 9.13 17.77
N ARG A 46 -9.45 7.89 17.64
CA ARG A 46 -8.85 7.11 18.72
C ARG A 46 -7.59 6.42 18.22
N LYS A 47 -6.55 6.43 19.04
CA LYS A 47 -5.35 5.64 18.79
C LYS A 47 -5.66 4.17 19.08
N VAL A 48 -5.23 3.29 18.18
CA VAL A 48 -5.37 1.84 18.31
C VAL A 48 -3.98 1.23 18.30
N VAL A 49 -3.74 0.28 19.19
CA VAL A 49 -2.53 -0.55 19.20
C VAL A 49 -2.98 -1.97 18.90
N VAL A 50 -2.35 -2.60 17.91
CA VAL A 50 -2.54 -4.03 17.63
C VAL A 50 -1.26 -4.76 18.00
N LEU A 51 -1.37 -5.75 18.87
CA LEU A 51 -0.27 -6.61 19.29
C LEU A 51 -0.51 -8.00 18.71
N GLY A 52 0.47 -8.52 17.97
CA GLY A 52 0.45 -9.90 17.49
C GLY A 52 1.57 -10.70 18.12
N PHE A 53 1.27 -11.94 18.48
CA PHE A 53 2.20 -12.89 19.09
C PHE A 53 2.36 -14.06 18.12
N ASP A 54 3.59 -14.30 17.64
CA ASP A 54 3.85 -15.41 16.72
C ASP A 54 3.72 -16.75 17.44
N GLY A 55 3.03 -17.72 16.82
CA GLY A 55 2.81 -19.05 17.39
C GLY A 55 1.90 -19.11 18.63
N ALA A 56 1.15 -18.06 18.95
CA ALA A 56 0.25 -18.06 20.11
C ALA A 56 -1.03 -18.88 19.85
N ASP A 57 -1.13 -20.08 20.44
CA ASP A 57 -2.32 -20.92 20.36
C ASP A 57 -3.40 -20.45 21.36
N PRO A 58 -4.63 -20.13 20.91
CA PRO A 58 -5.69 -19.63 21.78
C PRO A 58 -6.12 -20.64 22.86
N ARG A 59 -5.94 -21.95 22.62
CA ARG A 59 -6.23 -23.01 23.60
C ARG A 59 -5.22 -22.99 24.74
N LEU A 60 -3.92 -22.87 24.41
CA LEU A 60 -2.88 -22.72 25.44
C LEU A 60 -3.06 -21.43 26.24
N CYS A 61 -3.43 -20.32 25.58
CA CYS A 61 -3.76 -19.08 26.26
C CYS A 61 -4.90 -19.28 27.26
N ARG A 62 -5.97 -19.99 26.88
CA ARG A 62 -7.10 -20.32 27.76
C ARG A 62 -6.65 -21.14 28.96
N ASP A 63 -5.93 -22.24 28.73
CA ASP A 63 -5.42 -23.11 29.80
C ASP A 63 -4.55 -22.33 30.80
N TYR A 64 -3.70 -21.42 30.32
CA TYR A 64 -2.83 -20.62 31.18
C TYR A 64 -3.55 -19.48 31.90
N MET A 65 -4.61 -18.93 31.32
CA MET A 65 -5.50 -18.00 32.02
C MET A 65 -6.23 -18.69 33.17
N GLU A 66 -6.78 -19.90 32.94
CA GLU A 66 -7.47 -20.70 33.96
C GLU A 66 -6.54 -21.11 35.11
N LYS A 67 -5.28 -21.41 34.81
CA LYS A 67 -4.24 -21.69 35.81
C LYS A 67 -3.72 -20.45 36.53
N GLY A 68 -4.20 -19.25 36.19
CA GLY A 68 -3.75 -17.98 36.78
C GLY A 68 -2.36 -17.51 36.33
N LEU A 69 -1.79 -18.10 35.28
CA LEU A 69 -0.45 -17.77 34.77
C LEU A 69 -0.45 -16.56 33.82
N LEU A 70 -1.60 -16.23 33.22
CA LEU A 70 -1.77 -15.07 32.33
C LEU A 70 -2.82 -14.08 32.87
N PRO A 71 -2.61 -13.47 34.06
CA PRO A 71 -3.62 -12.65 34.72
C PRO A 71 -4.02 -11.40 33.93
N ASN A 72 -3.07 -10.79 33.20
CA ASN A 72 -3.36 -9.61 32.37
C ASN A 72 -4.18 -9.98 31.13
N LEU A 73 -3.90 -11.13 30.50
CA LEU A 73 -4.69 -11.60 29.36
C LEU A 73 -6.09 -12.01 29.81
N ALA A 74 -6.21 -12.65 30.98
CA ALA A 74 -7.51 -13.00 31.58
C ALA A 74 -8.36 -11.76 31.85
N LYS A 75 -7.75 -10.68 32.38
CA LYS A 75 -8.43 -9.40 32.57
C LYS A 75 -8.94 -8.83 31.24
N LEU A 76 -8.10 -8.79 30.21
CA LEU A 76 -8.48 -8.30 28.88
C LEU A 76 -9.58 -9.14 28.23
N ALA A 77 -9.54 -10.47 28.39
CA ALA A 77 -10.56 -11.38 27.89
C ALA A 77 -11.92 -11.13 28.57
N ASN A 78 -11.93 -10.87 29.88
CA ASN A 78 -13.15 -10.61 30.66
C ASN A 78 -13.74 -9.21 30.40
N GLU A 79 -12.90 -8.18 30.20
CA GLU A 79 -13.35 -6.81 29.91
C GLU A 79 -13.70 -6.61 28.42
N GLY A 80 -13.23 -7.52 27.55
CA GLY A 80 -13.37 -7.43 26.10
C GLY A 80 -13.92 -8.71 25.47
N THR A 81 -13.21 -9.24 24.48
CA THR A 81 -13.60 -10.45 23.76
C THR A 81 -12.38 -11.33 23.53
N PHE A 82 -12.53 -12.62 23.79
CA PHE A 82 -11.54 -13.63 23.48
C PHE A 82 -12.20 -14.76 22.69
N SER A 83 -11.82 -14.90 21.43
CA SER A 83 -12.41 -15.86 20.49
C SER A 83 -11.32 -16.47 19.63
N ASP A 84 -11.55 -17.72 19.23
CA ASP A 84 -10.67 -18.41 18.30
C ASP A 84 -10.84 -17.80 16.90
N LEU A 85 -9.72 -17.53 16.23
CA LEU A 85 -9.69 -17.03 14.85
C LEU A 85 -9.07 -18.08 13.93
N GLY A 86 -9.59 -18.16 12.71
CA GLY A 86 -8.96 -18.93 11.64
C GLY A 86 -7.62 -18.33 11.26
N THR A 87 -6.66 -19.19 10.90
CA THR A 87 -5.37 -18.77 10.35
C THR A 87 -5.38 -18.83 8.81
N THR A 88 -4.33 -18.32 8.20
CA THR A 88 -4.13 -18.41 6.74
C THR A 88 -3.83 -19.84 6.31
N ILE A 89 -4.05 -20.13 5.03
CA ILE A 89 -3.60 -21.38 4.40
C ILE A 89 -2.60 -20.99 3.29
N PRO A 90 -1.32 -21.38 3.40
CA PRO A 90 -0.70 -22.16 4.49
C PRO A 90 -0.47 -21.33 5.76
N SER A 91 -0.52 -21.98 6.94
CA SER A 91 -0.43 -21.35 8.26
C SER A 91 1.02 -21.06 8.67
N MET A 92 1.73 -20.30 7.85
CA MET A 92 3.13 -19.90 8.09
C MET A 92 3.20 -18.43 8.52
N SER A 93 4.18 -18.08 9.35
CA SER A 93 4.42 -16.69 9.78
C SER A 93 4.45 -15.69 8.62
N PRO A 94 5.23 -15.88 7.53
CA PRO A 94 5.32 -14.92 6.43
C PRO A 94 3.97 -14.69 5.75
N VAL A 95 3.20 -15.76 5.60
CA VAL A 95 1.88 -15.75 4.97
C VAL A 95 0.86 -15.05 5.87
N SER A 96 0.85 -15.39 7.16
CA SER A 96 -0.08 -14.84 8.15
C SER A 96 0.14 -13.35 8.40
N TRP A 97 1.39 -12.93 8.55
CA TRP A 97 1.72 -11.52 8.75
C TRP A 97 1.45 -10.66 7.52
N SER A 98 1.75 -11.15 6.31
CA SER A 98 1.40 -10.45 5.07
C SER A 98 -0.11 -10.32 4.90
N SER A 99 -0.87 -11.40 5.14
CA SER A 99 -2.34 -11.37 5.09
C SER A 99 -2.91 -10.39 6.12
N PHE A 100 -2.39 -10.39 7.35
CA PHE A 100 -2.78 -9.44 8.40
C PHE A 100 -2.51 -7.99 8.01
N ALA A 101 -1.33 -7.70 7.46
CA ALA A 101 -0.92 -6.34 7.12
C ALA A 101 -1.77 -5.70 6.01
N VAL A 102 -2.21 -6.49 5.02
CA VAL A 102 -2.97 -5.99 3.86
C VAL A 102 -4.47 -6.28 3.94
N GLY A 103 -4.92 -7.06 4.93
CA GLY A 103 -6.32 -7.49 5.04
C GLY A 103 -6.79 -8.41 3.90
N GLY A 104 -5.87 -9.14 3.27
CA GLY A 104 -6.12 -9.99 2.10
C GLY A 104 -5.57 -11.41 2.30
N ASN A 105 -5.91 -12.33 1.40
CA ASN A 105 -5.41 -13.71 1.44
C ASN A 105 -4.08 -13.87 0.68
N PRO A 106 -3.42 -15.04 0.73
CA PRO A 106 -2.15 -15.26 0.04
C PRO A 106 -2.17 -15.04 -1.47
N GLY A 107 -3.31 -15.29 -2.12
CA GLY A 107 -3.52 -14.98 -3.54
C GLY A 107 -3.52 -13.48 -3.85
N TYR A 108 -3.87 -12.64 -2.87
CA TYR A 108 -3.84 -11.18 -3.00
C TYR A 108 -2.41 -10.64 -2.91
N HIS A 109 -1.65 -11.01 -1.89
CA HIS A 109 -0.31 -10.46 -1.64
C HIS A 109 0.85 -11.28 -2.25
N GLY A 110 0.60 -12.52 -2.69
CA GLY A 110 1.58 -13.35 -3.39
C GLY A 110 2.64 -14.01 -2.50
N VAL A 111 2.53 -13.91 -1.18
CA VAL A 111 3.48 -14.53 -0.23
C VAL A 111 2.92 -15.87 0.22
N PHE A 112 3.62 -16.95 -0.08
CA PHE A 112 3.16 -18.31 0.20
C PHE A 112 4.09 -19.13 1.09
N ASP A 113 5.35 -18.71 1.27
CA ASP A 113 6.38 -19.39 2.07
C ASP A 113 7.55 -18.42 2.32
N PHE A 114 8.50 -18.79 3.19
CA PHE A 114 9.83 -18.19 3.28
C PHE A 114 10.71 -18.52 2.07
N LEU A 115 10.36 -19.58 1.34
CA LEU A 115 11.12 -20.11 0.22
C LEU A 115 10.40 -19.83 -1.10
N THR A 116 11.16 -19.47 -2.12
CA THR A 116 10.68 -19.41 -3.50
C THR A 116 11.22 -20.59 -4.29
N ARG A 117 10.38 -21.17 -5.14
CA ARG A 117 10.79 -22.24 -6.06
C ARG A 117 11.39 -21.61 -7.31
N THR A 118 12.53 -22.11 -7.78
CA THR A 118 13.11 -21.65 -9.04
C THR A 118 12.15 -21.93 -10.21
N PRO A 119 12.13 -21.10 -11.27
CA PRO A 119 11.28 -21.32 -12.44
C PRO A 119 11.47 -22.71 -13.06
N GLU A 120 12.68 -23.26 -12.99
CA GLU A 120 13.03 -24.60 -13.49
C GLU A 120 12.52 -25.72 -12.58
N GLY A 121 11.94 -25.38 -11.42
CA GLY A 121 11.24 -26.30 -10.54
C GLY A 121 12.11 -27.23 -9.72
N SER A 122 13.44 -27.20 -9.87
CA SER A 122 14.35 -28.16 -9.24
C SER A 122 14.81 -27.77 -7.84
N THR A 123 14.68 -26.50 -7.44
CA THR A 123 15.33 -25.98 -6.22
C THR A 123 14.45 -24.99 -5.49
N TYR A 124 14.55 -24.96 -4.16
CA TYR A 124 13.99 -23.93 -3.29
C TYR A 124 15.12 -23.02 -2.81
N ILE A 125 14.92 -21.72 -2.93
CA ILE A 125 15.88 -20.71 -2.48
C ILE A 125 15.22 -19.84 -1.38
N PRO A 126 15.91 -19.61 -0.25
CA PRO A 126 15.52 -18.54 0.65
C PRO A 126 15.68 -17.23 -0.11
N SER A 127 14.57 -16.52 -0.32
CA SER A 127 14.59 -15.27 -1.05
C SER A 127 13.84 -14.21 -0.25
N PRO A 128 14.46 -13.04 0.03
CA PRO A 128 13.74 -11.85 0.45
C PRO A 128 12.68 -11.42 -0.57
N GLU A 129 12.85 -11.78 -1.85
CA GLU A 129 11.91 -11.52 -2.95
C GLU A 129 10.62 -12.36 -2.84
N SER A 130 10.61 -13.43 -2.03
CA SER A 130 9.37 -14.14 -1.68
C SER A 130 8.35 -13.20 -0.99
N PHE A 131 8.83 -12.07 -0.43
CA PHE A 131 8.02 -11.00 0.15
C PHE A 131 7.85 -9.79 -0.77
N VAL A 132 8.64 -9.69 -1.85
CA VAL A 132 8.73 -8.53 -2.73
C VAL A 132 8.96 -9.01 -4.16
N GLY A 133 7.91 -9.07 -4.97
CA GLY A 133 8.12 -9.38 -6.38
C GLY A 133 6.89 -9.64 -7.23
N LYS A 134 5.94 -8.72 -7.29
CA LYS A 134 5.34 -8.41 -8.59
C LYS A 134 5.93 -7.08 -9.02
N GLU A 135 6.74 -7.08 -10.07
CA GLU A 135 6.88 -5.86 -10.85
C GLU A 135 5.46 -5.50 -11.29
N GLU A 136 4.94 -4.38 -10.77
CA GLU A 136 3.75 -3.77 -11.33
C GLU A 136 4.03 -3.59 -12.82
N PRO A 137 3.21 -4.13 -13.73
CA PRO A 137 3.43 -3.85 -15.13
C PRO A 137 3.40 -2.31 -15.28
N TYR A 138 4.47 -1.75 -15.81
CA TYR A 138 4.49 -0.36 -16.21
C TYR A 138 4.22 -0.36 -17.71
N PHE A 139 3.22 0.39 -18.14
CA PHE A 139 3.19 0.83 -19.53
C PHE A 139 4.44 1.69 -19.74
N TRP A 140 5.36 1.24 -20.60
CA TRP A 140 6.54 2.01 -20.97
C TRP A 140 7.43 2.44 -19.77
N HIS A 141 7.94 1.48 -18.99
CA HIS A 141 8.97 1.68 -17.93
C HIS A 141 8.75 2.85 -16.94
N GLY A 142 7.53 3.37 -16.80
CA GLY A 142 7.28 4.54 -15.95
C GLY A 142 5.82 4.93 -15.75
N ILE A 143 4.84 4.34 -16.46
CA ILE A 143 3.42 4.61 -16.26
C ILE A 143 2.76 3.37 -15.63
N PRO A 144 2.30 3.40 -14.38
CA PRO A 144 1.66 2.24 -13.76
C PRO A 144 0.34 1.90 -14.48
N VAL A 145 0.09 0.61 -14.81
CA VAL A 145 -1.17 0.22 -15.50
C VAL A 145 -2.36 0.17 -14.54
N LYS A 146 -2.13 0.31 -13.23
CA LYS A 146 -3.16 0.34 -12.20
C LYS A 146 -3.05 1.65 -11.39
N PRO A 147 -4.16 2.33 -11.08
CA PRO A 147 -4.14 3.44 -10.13
C PRO A 147 -3.66 2.95 -8.74
N PRO A 148 -3.06 3.84 -7.93
CA PRO A 148 -2.57 3.51 -6.59
C PRO A 148 -3.69 3.06 -5.65
#